data_AF-A0A4W2DU71-F1
#
_entry.id   AF-A0A4W2DU71-F1
#
_cell.length_a   1.000
_cell.length_b   1.000
_cell.length_c   1.000
_cell.angle_alpha   90.00
_cell.angle_beta   90.00
_cell.angle_gamma   90.00
#
_symmetry.space_group_name_H-M   'P 1'
#
loop_
_entity.id
_entity.type
_entity.pdbx_description
1 polymer ?
#
loop_
_entity_poly.entity_id
_entity_poly.type
_entity_poly.pdbx_seq_one_letter_code
_entity_poly.pdbx_strand_id
1 'polypeptide(L)'
;ICFLLFLEATESLIKAVYTLYQQRSLLIPVRTLLLKAYRIQYRSKVLSRWLAGLPLQLAHLSSRNPELSTQLIDIIHTAAARANKELLKSLKVTALQIYDPQEGTVVVLPAESQQLLVQLVYFLPSLPADLLSRLSRCCIMGRLSADLAAMLIGILHMRSSFSGWKSSVKEQNGSVQLNISNADYFSFLFSTLTGFSKEELTWLQSLRGVPHVIQTQLSPVLLYLTDLDQFLHHWDVTETVCHSLLVVPVRSQSFDVLQTAISKHLVGLTVIPDSTAGCVLGVICKLLDHTCVLSETLLPFLASCCYSLLYFLLTLEKGEAEHLRKR
;
A
#
# COMPACT_ATOMS: atom_id res chain seq x y z
N ILE A 1 12.48 -2.75 38.53
CA ILE A 1 13.76 -2.01 38.70
C ILE A 1 14.92 -2.97 38.98
N CYS A 2 14.87 -3.84 39.99
CA CYS A 2 15.93 -4.83 40.23
C CYS A 2 16.18 -5.82 39.06
N PHE A 3 15.14 -6.28 38.34
CA PHE A 3 15.30 -7.12 37.14
C PHE A 3 15.93 -6.36 35.94
N LEU A 4 15.74 -5.04 35.89
CA LEU A 4 16.28 -4.17 34.85
C LEU A 4 17.75 -3.80 35.12
N LEU A 5 18.13 -3.64 36.40
CA LEU A 5 19.52 -3.48 36.82
C LEU A 5 20.33 -4.79 36.70
N PHE A 6 19.69 -5.96 36.80
CA PHE A 6 20.38 -7.25 36.63
C PHE A 6 20.72 -7.59 35.16
N LEU A 7 19.91 -7.08 34.23
CA LEU A 7 20.11 -7.27 32.79
C LEU A 7 21.36 -6.52 32.28
N GLU A 8 21.86 -5.56 33.05
CA GLU A 8 23.14 -4.88 32.82
C GLU A 8 24.36 -5.83 32.86
N ALA A 9 24.23 -7.03 33.45
CA ALA A 9 25.39 -7.78 33.91
C ALA A 9 25.78 -9.06 33.16
N THR A 10 25.01 -9.68 32.25
CA THR A 10 25.52 -10.90 31.56
C THR A 10 24.77 -11.36 30.30
N GLU A 11 25.49 -11.53 29.20
CA GLU A 11 25.00 -12.13 27.95
C GLU A 11 24.41 -13.55 28.15
N SER A 12 24.90 -14.28 29.15
CA SER A 12 24.39 -15.60 29.56
C SER A 12 22.95 -15.54 30.10
N LEU A 13 22.60 -14.52 30.88
CA LEU A 13 21.24 -14.33 31.38
C LEU A 13 20.27 -14.00 30.24
N ILE A 14 20.68 -13.11 29.33
CA ILE A 14 19.92 -12.77 28.11
C ILE A 14 19.64 -14.04 27.29
N LYS A 15 20.65 -14.91 27.15
CA LYS A 15 20.53 -16.18 26.45
C LYS A 15 19.56 -17.14 27.15
N ALA A 16 19.64 -17.26 28.47
CA ALA A 16 18.74 -18.12 29.25
C ALA A 16 17.27 -17.65 29.14
N VAL A 17 17.03 -16.34 29.27
CA VAL A 17 15.69 -15.74 29.12
C VAL A 17 15.16 -15.91 27.70
N TYR A 18 16.03 -15.80 26.68
CA TYR A 18 15.65 -16.09 25.28
C TYR A 18 15.22 -17.56 25.10
N THR A 19 15.96 -18.51 25.67
CA THR A 19 15.59 -19.94 25.63
C THR A 19 14.24 -20.19 26.29
N LEU A 20 13.94 -19.51 27.41
CA LEU A 20 12.63 -19.58 28.07
C LEU A 20 11.53 -18.95 27.21
N TYR A 21 11.79 -17.80 26.56
CA TYR A 21 10.83 -17.16 25.66
C TYR A 21 10.41 -18.06 24.49
N GLN A 22 11.35 -18.84 23.94
CA GLN A 22 11.09 -19.76 22.83
C GLN A 22 10.26 -20.98 23.22
N GLN A 23 10.08 -21.26 24.51
CA GLN A 23 9.25 -22.39 24.95
C GLN A 23 7.80 -22.20 24.53
N ARG A 24 7.24 -23.20 23.84
CA ARG A 24 5.88 -23.12 23.28
C ARG A 24 4.80 -22.93 24.35
N SER A 25 5.00 -23.45 25.55
CA SER A 25 4.08 -23.41 26.69
C SER A 25 4.13 -22.13 27.54
N LEU A 26 4.94 -21.13 27.17
CA LEU A 26 5.03 -19.91 27.97
C LEU A 26 3.71 -19.12 27.91
N LEU A 27 3.16 -18.81 29.08
CA LEU A 27 1.94 -18.01 29.20
C LEU A 27 2.14 -16.63 28.56
N ILE A 28 1.12 -16.16 27.84
CA ILE A 28 1.15 -14.87 27.10
C ILE A 28 1.53 -13.68 28.01
N PRO A 29 0.99 -13.54 29.25
CA PRO A 29 1.41 -12.46 30.15
C PRO A 29 2.91 -12.47 30.46
N VAL A 30 3.51 -13.66 30.57
CA VAL A 30 4.95 -13.81 30.81
C VAL A 30 5.73 -13.41 29.56
N ARG A 31 5.29 -13.80 28.36
CA ARG A 31 5.88 -13.33 27.09
C ARG A 31 5.84 -11.81 26.98
N THR A 32 4.70 -11.20 27.30
CA THR A 32 4.53 -9.73 27.33
C THR A 32 5.48 -9.04 28.30
N LEU A 33 5.65 -9.58 29.52
CA LEU A 33 6.58 -9.00 30.50
C LEU A 33 8.04 -9.09 30.04
N LEU A 34 8.44 -10.23 29.44
CA LEU A 34 9.78 -10.39 28.87
C LEU A 34 10.01 -9.40 27.72
N LEU A 35 9.05 -9.27 26.81
CA LEU A 35 9.08 -8.29 25.71
C LEU A 35 9.28 -6.86 26.22
N LYS A 36 8.58 -6.47 27.29
CA LYS A 36 8.73 -5.15 27.93
C LYS A 36 10.11 -4.93 28.55
N ALA A 37 10.71 -5.97 29.16
CA ALA A 37 12.06 -5.86 29.72
C ALA A 37 13.13 -5.65 28.63
N TYR A 38 12.95 -6.31 27.47
CA TYR A 38 13.88 -6.21 26.35
C TYR A 38 13.86 -4.86 25.61
N ARG A 39 12.81 -4.04 25.78
CA ARG A 39 12.74 -2.66 25.26
C ARG A 39 13.83 -1.73 25.81
N ILE A 40 14.58 -2.13 26.83
CA ILE A 40 15.53 -1.24 27.49
C ILE A 40 16.97 -1.46 27.01
N GLN A 41 17.31 -2.59 26.36
CA GLN A 41 18.72 -2.98 26.20
C GLN A 41 19.12 -3.55 24.83
N TYR A 42 19.24 -2.70 23.81
CA TYR A 42 19.42 -3.11 22.40
C TYR A 42 20.86 -3.42 21.94
N ARG A 43 21.85 -3.50 22.84
CA ARG A 43 23.28 -3.61 22.47
C ARG A 43 23.83 -5.05 22.44
N SER A 44 23.06 -6.06 22.82
CA SER A 44 23.51 -7.46 22.82
C SER A 44 23.30 -8.15 21.46
N LYS A 45 24.30 -8.95 21.02
CA LYS A 45 24.18 -9.81 19.83
C LYS A 45 23.04 -10.84 19.96
N VAL A 46 22.83 -11.37 21.16
CA VAL A 46 21.75 -12.31 21.44
C VAL A 46 20.40 -11.64 21.23
N LEU A 47 20.25 -10.40 21.70
CA LEU A 47 19.00 -9.66 21.51
C LEU A 47 18.75 -9.31 20.05
N SER A 48 19.79 -8.94 19.30
CA SER A 48 19.66 -8.68 17.86
C SER A 48 19.14 -9.91 17.11
N ARG A 49 19.56 -11.13 17.50
CA ARG A 49 19.07 -12.38 16.91
C ARG A 49 17.63 -12.69 17.33
N TRP A 50 17.25 -12.41 18.57
CA TRP A 50 15.86 -12.56 19.00
C TRP A 50 14.93 -11.59 18.26
N LEU A 51 15.34 -10.32 18.11
CA LEU A 51 14.59 -9.32 17.34
C LEU A 51 14.35 -9.79 15.89
N ALA A 52 15.33 -10.44 15.27
CA ALA A 52 15.18 -11.01 13.94
C ALA A 52 14.09 -12.09 13.83
N GLY A 53 13.68 -12.72 14.94
CA GLY A 53 12.56 -13.67 14.94
C GLY A 53 11.17 -13.03 14.97
N LEU A 54 11.07 -11.76 15.37
CA LEU A 54 9.77 -11.12 15.65
C LEU A 54 8.91 -10.88 14.40
N PRO A 55 9.45 -10.46 13.23
CA PRO A 55 8.64 -10.31 12.02
C PRO A 55 7.90 -11.60 11.62
N LEU A 56 8.59 -12.74 11.69
CA LEU A 56 7.99 -14.05 11.41
C LEU A 56 6.95 -14.45 12.45
N GLN A 57 7.20 -14.16 13.73
CA GLN A 57 6.21 -14.38 14.79
C GLN A 57 4.95 -13.55 14.56
N LEU A 58 5.11 -12.29 14.16
CA LEU A 58 4.00 -11.40 13.84
C LEU A 58 3.14 -11.95 12.69
N ALA A 59 3.77 -12.39 11.60
CA ALA A 59 3.08 -12.99 10.46
C ALA A 59 2.24 -14.22 10.87
N HIS A 60 2.78 -15.08 11.74
CA HIS A 60 2.08 -16.29 12.20
C HIS A 60 1.04 -16.04 13.30
N LEU A 61 1.22 -15.02 14.14
CA LEU A 61 0.30 -14.68 15.22
C LEU A 61 -0.93 -13.97 14.69
N SER A 62 -0.75 -12.93 13.89
CA SER A 62 -1.80 -12.18 13.20
C SER A 62 -3.03 -11.94 14.11
N SER A 63 -4.23 -12.35 13.71
CA SER A 63 -5.48 -12.15 14.47
C SER A 63 -5.66 -13.06 15.69
N ARG A 64 -4.81 -14.08 15.89
CA ARG A 64 -4.96 -15.03 17.02
C ARG A 64 -4.74 -14.37 18.38
N ASN A 65 -3.99 -13.27 18.41
CA ASN A 65 -3.76 -12.48 19.62
C ASN A 65 -3.41 -11.01 19.25
N PRO A 66 -4.40 -10.13 19.09
CA PRO A 66 -4.18 -8.76 18.63
C PRO A 66 -3.34 -7.93 19.63
N GLU A 67 -3.48 -8.17 20.93
CA GLU A 67 -2.70 -7.45 21.96
C GLU A 67 -1.20 -7.78 21.86
N LEU A 68 -0.86 -9.05 21.70
CA LEU A 68 0.52 -9.49 21.52
C LEU A 68 1.07 -9.01 20.18
N SER A 69 0.29 -9.09 19.10
CA SER A 69 0.67 -8.58 17.78
C SER A 69 1.00 -7.08 17.83
N THR A 70 0.20 -6.28 18.53
CA THR A 70 0.45 -4.84 18.73
C THR A 70 1.78 -4.60 19.45
N GLN A 71 2.05 -5.35 20.53
CA GLN A 71 3.31 -5.22 21.26
C GLN A 71 4.53 -5.63 20.43
N LEU A 72 4.39 -6.65 19.58
CA LEU A 72 5.43 -7.06 18.65
C LEU A 72 5.71 -5.96 17.62
N ILE A 73 4.66 -5.36 17.04
CA ILE A 73 4.79 -4.28 16.07
C ILE A 73 5.57 -3.10 16.67
N ASP A 74 5.24 -2.66 17.89
CA ASP A 74 5.97 -1.59 18.56
C ASP A 74 7.47 -1.88 18.74
N ILE A 75 7.81 -3.12 19.11
CA ILE A 75 9.20 -3.53 19.34
C ILE A 75 9.94 -3.59 18.00
N ILE A 76 9.29 -4.13 16.96
CA ILE A 76 9.82 -4.15 15.60
C ILE A 76 10.06 -2.73 15.11
N HIS A 77 9.10 -1.82 15.30
CA HIS A 77 9.20 -0.41 14.93
C HIS A 77 10.37 0.29 15.64
N THR A 78 10.48 0.12 16.96
CA THR A 78 11.59 0.69 17.75
C THR A 78 12.96 0.15 17.29
N ALA A 79 13.05 -1.14 16.97
CA ALA A 79 14.27 -1.76 16.49
C ALA A 79 14.62 -1.35 15.04
N ALA A 80 13.62 -1.20 14.18
CA ALA A 80 13.76 -0.74 12.81
C ALA A 80 14.22 0.72 12.75
N ALA A 81 13.67 1.59 13.60
CA ALA A 81 14.09 2.99 13.76
C ALA A 81 15.56 3.12 14.20
N ARG A 82 16.11 2.10 14.86
CA ARG A 82 17.53 2.01 15.26
C ARG A 82 18.41 1.29 14.24
N ALA A 83 17.89 1.02 13.04
CA ALA A 83 18.58 0.34 11.95
C ALA A 83 19.18 -1.03 12.35
N ASN A 84 18.47 -1.82 13.17
CA ASN A 84 18.92 -3.16 13.53
C ASN A 84 18.99 -4.07 12.28
N LYS A 85 20.21 -4.42 11.85
CA LYS A 85 20.47 -5.10 10.57
C LYS A 85 19.80 -6.48 10.47
N GLU A 86 19.87 -7.30 11.51
CA GLU A 86 19.30 -8.65 11.51
C GLU A 86 17.76 -8.61 11.46
N LEU A 87 17.15 -7.69 12.21
CA LEU A 87 15.71 -7.46 12.15
C LEU A 87 15.26 -6.95 10.78
N LEU A 88 15.96 -5.97 10.21
CA LEU A 88 15.63 -5.43 8.89
C LEU A 88 15.74 -6.49 7.78
N LYS A 89 16.73 -7.38 7.86
CA LYS A 89 16.86 -8.53 6.96
C LYS A 89 15.67 -9.49 7.08
N SER A 90 15.26 -9.81 8.31
CA SER A 90 14.10 -10.66 8.56
C SER A 90 12.79 -10.00 8.09
N LEU A 91 12.64 -8.70 8.33
CA LEU A 91 11.49 -7.92 7.90
C LEU A 91 11.38 -7.90 6.37
N LYS A 92 12.50 -7.76 5.65
CA LYS A 92 12.55 -7.87 4.18
C LYS A 92 12.00 -9.22 3.69
N VAL A 93 12.39 -10.33 4.32
CA VAL A 93 11.93 -11.68 3.95
C VAL A 93 10.45 -11.89 4.26
N THR A 94 9.97 -11.31 5.37
CA THR A 94 8.60 -11.54 5.86
C THR A 94 7.59 -10.52 5.29
N ALA A 95 8.04 -9.44 4.66
CA ALA A 95 7.19 -8.33 4.22
C ALA A 95 6.01 -8.78 3.35
N LEU A 96 6.22 -9.69 2.39
CA LEU A 96 5.14 -10.15 1.51
C LEU A 96 4.00 -10.82 2.29
N GLN A 97 4.30 -11.56 3.36
CA GLN A 97 3.29 -12.19 4.22
C GLN A 97 2.56 -11.17 5.09
N ILE A 98 3.29 -10.19 5.64
CA ILE A 98 2.73 -9.15 6.51
C ILE A 98 1.75 -8.26 5.73
N TYR A 99 2.09 -7.90 4.49
CA TYR A 99 1.30 -7.01 3.64
C TYR A 99 0.47 -7.76 2.59
N ASP A 100 0.13 -9.03 2.82
CA ASP A 100 -0.79 -9.74 1.92
C ASP A 100 -2.19 -9.10 1.99
N PRO A 101 -2.80 -8.70 0.85
CA PRO A 101 -4.09 -8.00 0.82
C PRO A 101 -5.31 -8.88 1.19
N GLN A 102 -5.14 -10.20 1.29
CA GLN A 102 -6.20 -11.14 1.66
C GLN A 102 -6.09 -11.58 3.12
N GLU A 103 -4.91 -12.00 3.54
CA GLU A 103 -4.71 -12.65 4.84
C GLU A 103 -3.58 -12.05 5.68
N GLY A 104 -2.93 -11.00 5.17
CA GLY A 104 -1.77 -10.40 5.80
C GLY A 104 -2.08 -9.78 7.15
N THR A 105 -1.05 -9.67 8.00
CA THR A 105 -1.17 -9.05 9.32
C THR A 105 -1.70 -7.62 9.24
N VAL A 106 -1.42 -6.90 8.15
CA VAL A 106 -1.95 -5.54 7.91
C VAL A 106 -3.46 -5.52 7.72
N VAL A 107 -4.08 -6.60 7.24
CA VAL A 107 -5.52 -6.65 6.95
C VAL A 107 -6.33 -7.07 8.17
N VAL A 108 -5.75 -7.94 9.00
CA VAL A 108 -6.48 -8.60 10.09
C VAL A 108 -6.39 -7.88 11.44
N LEU A 109 -5.49 -6.90 11.57
CA LEU A 109 -5.32 -6.13 12.80
C LEU A 109 -6.11 -4.82 12.79
N PRO A 110 -6.44 -4.25 13.97
CA PRO A 110 -7.15 -2.97 14.09
C PRO A 110 -6.36 -1.79 13.52
N ALA A 111 -7.06 -0.69 13.18
CA ALA A 111 -6.52 0.50 12.53
C ALA A 111 -5.23 1.07 13.18
N GLU A 112 -5.15 1.09 14.51
CA GLU A 112 -3.96 1.56 15.25
C GLU A 112 -2.71 0.71 14.93
N SER A 113 -2.87 -0.61 14.86
CA SER A 113 -1.80 -1.52 14.46
C SER A 113 -1.48 -1.41 12.97
N GLN A 114 -2.50 -1.19 12.13
CA GLN A 114 -2.30 -0.95 10.69
C GLN A 114 -1.45 0.30 10.45
N GLN A 115 -1.66 1.37 11.22
CA GLN A 115 -0.86 2.59 11.13
C GLN A 115 0.62 2.32 11.39
N LEU A 116 0.95 1.59 12.44
CA LEU A 116 2.33 1.22 12.76
C LEU A 116 2.95 0.30 11.68
N LEU A 117 2.16 -0.59 11.10
CA LEU A 117 2.59 -1.41 9.96
C LEU A 117 2.86 -0.53 8.72
N VAL A 118 1.97 0.40 8.38
CA VAL A 118 2.22 1.35 7.28
C VAL A 118 3.51 2.15 7.53
N GLN A 119 3.74 2.62 8.75
CA GLN A 119 4.98 3.32 9.13
C GLN A 119 6.22 2.42 9.00
N LEU A 120 6.11 1.12 9.28
CA LEU A 120 7.21 0.17 9.12
C LEU A 120 7.72 0.06 7.67
N VAL A 121 6.88 0.36 6.67
CA VAL A 121 7.30 0.40 5.25
C VAL A 121 8.44 1.40 5.03
N TYR A 122 8.50 2.48 5.81
CA TYR A 122 9.59 3.45 5.75
C TYR A 122 10.95 2.82 6.01
N PHE A 123 11.03 1.86 6.94
CA PHE A 123 12.29 1.23 7.35
C PHE A 123 12.70 0.02 6.52
N LEU A 124 11.84 -0.49 5.63
CA LEU A 124 12.15 -1.68 4.84
C LEU A 124 13.40 -1.48 3.98
N PRO A 125 14.40 -2.39 3.98
CA PRO A 125 15.63 -2.20 3.21
C PRO A 125 15.41 -2.02 1.71
N SER A 126 14.42 -2.73 1.15
CA SER A 126 14.06 -2.69 -0.26
C SER A 126 12.56 -2.84 -0.42
N LEU A 127 12.02 -2.26 -1.48
CA LEU A 127 10.60 -2.32 -1.83
C LEU A 127 10.47 -2.94 -3.23
N PRO A 128 10.46 -4.27 -3.35
CA PRO A 128 10.34 -4.93 -4.65
C PRO A 128 8.95 -4.71 -5.26
N ALA A 129 8.85 -4.84 -6.58
CA ALA A 129 7.61 -4.68 -7.34
C ALA A 129 6.44 -5.53 -6.78
N ASP A 130 6.70 -6.78 -6.39
CA ASP A 130 5.67 -7.66 -5.82
C ASP A 130 5.09 -7.12 -4.51
N LEU A 131 5.92 -6.48 -3.67
CA LEU A 131 5.46 -5.87 -2.43
C LEU A 131 4.64 -4.60 -2.72
N LEU A 132 5.09 -3.77 -3.67
CA LEU A 132 4.37 -2.58 -4.10
C LEU A 132 3.00 -2.95 -4.69
N SER A 133 2.92 -4.00 -5.49
CA SER A 133 1.66 -4.53 -6.00
C SER A 133 0.70 -4.94 -4.87
N ARG A 134 1.18 -5.67 -3.85
CA ARG A 134 0.38 -6.03 -2.67
C ARG A 134 -0.08 -4.82 -1.86
N LEU A 135 0.80 -3.83 -1.68
CA LEU A 135 0.50 -2.57 -1.00
C LEU A 135 -0.55 -1.76 -1.76
N SER A 136 -0.44 -1.66 -3.08
CA SER A 136 -1.45 -1.02 -3.93
C SER A 136 -2.80 -1.74 -3.80
N ARG A 137 -2.78 -3.08 -3.80
CA ARG A 137 -3.98 -3.89 -3.54
C ARG A 137 -4.61 -3.62 -2.16
N CYS A 138 -3.80 -3.41 -1.13
CA CYS A 138 -4.32 -3.04 0.19
C CYS A 138 -5.04 -1.68 0.17
N CYS A 139 -4.54 -0.72 -0.60
CA CYS A 139 -5.19 0.58 -0.80
C CYS A 139 -6.52 0.44 -1.56
N ILE A 140 -6.53 -0.23 -2.72
CA ILE A 140 -7.72 -0.26 -3.59
C ILE A 140 -8.86 -1.12 -3.01
N MET A 141 -8.52 -2.20 -2.29
CA MET A 141 -9.51 -3.12 -1.71
C MET A 141 -10.12 -2.61 -0.38
N GLY A 142 -9.83 -1.37 0.02
CA GLY A 142 -10.28 -0.81 1.30
C GLY A 142 -9.74 -1.53 2.54
N ARG A 143 -8.62 -2.27 2.42
CA ARG A 143 -7.98 -2.93 3.57
C ARG A 143 -7.24 -1.93 4.45
N LEU A 144 -6.75 -0.86 3.82
CA LEU A 144 -6.29 0.36 4.47
C LEU A 144 -7.37 1.43 4.28
N SER A 145 -7.64 2.22 5.32
CA SER A 145 -8.44 3.44 5.17
C SER A 145 -7.77 4.43 4.22
N ALA A 146 -8.53 5.39 3.70
CA ALA A 146 -7.98 6.44 2.84
C ALA A 146 -6.80 7.19 3.51
N ASP A 147 -6.89 7.49 4.80
CA ASP A 147 -5.81 8.13 5.57
C ASP A 147 -4.54 7.26 5.63
N LEU A 148 -4.68 5.96 5.83
CA LEU A 148 -3.55 5.03 5.87
C LEU A 148 -2.93 4.83 4.48
N ALA A 149 -3.76 4.77 3.44
CA ALA A 149 -3.30 4.76 2.07
C ALA A 149 -2.54 6.05 1.73
N ALA A 150 -3.04 7.21 2.17
CA ALA A 150 -2.37 8.49 1.98
C ALA A 150 -1.00 8.54 2.69
N MET A 151 -0.93 8.05 3.92
CA MET A 151 0.33 7.91 4.67
C MET A 151 1.32 6.99 3.92
N LEU A 152 0.84 5.85 3.42
CA LEU A 152 1.65 4.91 2.66
C LEU A 152 2.20 5.54 1.38
N ILE A 153 1.34 6.20 0.58
CA ILE A 153 1.74 6.91 -0.64
C ILE A 153 2.80 7.97 -0.30
N GLY A 154 2.62 8.73 0.79
CA GLY A 154 3.60 9.71 1.27
C GLY A 154 4.95 9.07 1.64
N ILE A 155 4.95 7.93 2.32
CA ILE A 155 6.17 7.16 2.62
C ILE A 155 6.85 6.72 1.33
N LEU A 156 6.11 6.20 0.36
CA LEU A 156 6.66 5.75 -0.92
C LEU A 156 7.23 6.93 -1.73
N HIS A 157 6.56 8.09 -1.71
CA HIS A 157 7.09 9.30 -2.32
C HIS A 157 8.41 9.73 -1.65
N MET A 158 8.45 9.76 -0.32
CA MET A 158 9.67 10.05 0.46
C MET A 158 10.80 9.06 0.21
N ARG A 159 10.50 7.85 -0.28
CA ARG A 159 11.49 6.82 -0.63
C ARG A 159 11.79 6.73 -2.12
N SER A 160 11.12 7.54 -2.93
CA SER A 160 11.35 7.64 -4.37
C SER A 160 12.59 8.51 -4.67
N SER A 161 13.03 8.52 -5.93
CA SER A 161 14.10 9.41 -6.38
C SER A 161 13.68 10.90 -6.38
N PHE A 162 12.38 11.19 -6.32
CA PHE A 162 11.83 12.54 -6.47
C PHE A 162 11.89 13.39 -5.19
N SER A 163 11.98 12.75 -4.02
CA SER A 163 12.07 13.42 -2.72
C SER A 163 13.51 13.65 -2.24
N GLY A 164 14.51 13.35 -3.08
CA GLY A 164 15.92 13.51 -2.73
C GLY A 164 16.39 12.52 -1.67
N TRP A 165 15.74 11.36 -1.57
CA TRP A 165 16.09 10.31 -0.61
C TRP A 165 17.54 9.85 -0.77
N LYS A 166 18.36 10.16 0.24
CA LYS A 166 19.77 9.76 0.36
C LYS A 166 19.93 8.81 1.53
N SER A 167 19.40 7.59 1.45
CA SER A 167 19.73 6.62 2.51
C SER A 167 21.20 6.19 2.43
N SER A 168 21.90 6.31 3.56
CA SER A 168 23.34 6.11 3.70
C SER A 168 23.76 4.66 3.89
N VAL A 169 22.87 3.69 3.64
CA VAL A 169 23.15 2.27 3.87
C VAL A 169 23.91 1.68 2.68
N LYS A 170 25.20 2.02 2.57
CA LYS A 170 26.13 1.31 1.69
C LYS A 170 26.08 -0.19 2.05
N GLU A 171 25.55 -1.03 1.16
CA GLU A 171 25.86 -2.46 1.22
C GLU A 171 27.36 -2.65 1.01
N GLN A 172 27.94 -3.67 1.65
CA GLN A 172 29.36 -4.05 1.57
C GLN A 172 29.79 -4.54 0.17
N ASN A 173 28.96 -4.30 -0.85
CA ASN A 173 29.03 -4.90 -2.18
C ASN A 173 29.07 -3.83 -3.30
N GLY A 174 29.07 -2.53 -2.97
CA GLY A 174 29.10 -1.46 -3.97
C GLY A 174 27.78 -1.19 -4.70
N SER A 175 26.75 -2.04 -4.56
CA SER A 175 25.40 -1.81 -5.10
C SER A 175 24.52 -1.07 -4.10
N VAL A 176 24.31 0.22 -4.31
CA VAL A 176 23.26 1.00 -3.63
C VAL A 176 21.92 0.60 -4.24
N GLN A 177 21.17 -0.29 -3.59
CA GLN A 177 19.79 -0.59 -4.02
C GLN A 177 18.82 -0.36 -2.85
N LEU A 178 18.70 0.92 -2.48
CA LEU A 178 17.88 1.39 -1.36
C LEU A 178 16.60 2.13 -1.80
N ASN A 179 16.43 2.32 -3.10
CA ASN A 179 15.39 3.19 -3.65
C ASN A 179 14.43 2.37 -4.51
N ILE A 180 13.15 2.73 -4.41
CA ILE A 180 12.11 2.28 -5.35
C ILE A 180 12.54 2.78 -6.74
N SER A 181 12.50 1.92 -7.75
CA SER A 181 12.79 2.37 -9.12
C SER A 181 11.68 3.32 -9.59
N ASN A 182 11.98 4.25 -10.48
CA ASN A 182 10.94 5.16 -11.00
C ASN A 182 9.81 4.39 -11.67
N ALA A 183 10.13 3.30 -12.37
CA ALA A 183 9.15 2.42 -13.00
C ALA A 183 8.22 1.77 -11.96
N ASP A 184 8.77 1.24 -10.87
CA ASP A 184 7.98 0.60 -9.82
C ASP A 184 7.11 1.61 -9.05
N TYR A 185 7.64 2.82 -8.81
CA TYR A 185 6.90 3.91 -8.17
C TYR A 185 5.70 4.36 -9.02
N PHE A 186 5.93 4.63 -10.31
CA PHE A 186 4.82 5.00 -11.22
C PHE A 186 3.86 3.83 -11.45
N SER A 187 4.34 2.59 -11.48
CA SER A 187 3.49 1.40 -11.56
C SER A 187 2.57 1.32 -10.33
N PHE A 188 3.10 1.53 -9.13
CA PHE A 188 2.31 1.58 -7.89
C PHE A 188 1.25 2.71 -7.94
N LEU A 189 1.64 3.92 -8.33
CA LEU A 189 0.70 5.05 -8.43
C LEU A 189 -0.39 4.76 -9.47
N PHE A 190 -0.02 4.21 -10.62
CA PHE A 190 -0.96 3.89 -11.69
C PHE A 190 -1.93 2.78 -11.26
N SER A 191 -1.46 1.68 -10.68
CA SER A 191 -2.33 0.61 -10.16
C SER A 191 -3.27 1.10 -9.07
N THR A 192 -2.82 2.05 -8.25
CA THR A 192 -3.65 2.65 -7.20
C THR A 192 -4.68 3.61 -7.79
N LEU A 193 -4.31 4.39 -8.81
CA LEU A 193 -5.21 5.29 -9.57
C LEU A 193 -6.28 4.53 -10.36
N THR A 194 -5.94 3.36 -10.90
CA THR A 194 -6.93 2.58 -11.67
C THR A 194 -7.96 1.94 -10.75
N GLY A 195 -7.63 1.69 -9.47
CA GLY A 195 -8.52 1.09 -8.47
C GLY A 195 -8.83 -0.38 -8.68
N PHE A 196 -8.39 -0.96 -9.81
CA PHE A 196 -8.65 -2.33 -10.20
C PHE A 196 -7.36 -2.96 -10.72
N SER A 197 -7.17 -4.22 -10.37
CA SER A 197 -6.09 -5.06 -10.89
C SER A 197 -6.32 -5.43 -12.36
N LYS A 198 -5.26 -5.85 -13.03
CA LYS A 198 -5.33 -6.33 -14.42
C LYS A 198 -6.30 -7.50 -14.55
N GLU A 199 -6.32 -8.40 -13.57
CA GLU A 199 -7.18 -9.57 -13.54
C GLU A 199 -8.65 -9.16 -13.43
N GLU A 200 -8.98 -8.19 -12.57
CA GLU A 200 -10.34 -7.67 -12.41
C GLU A 200 -10.81 -6.93 -13.68
N LEU A 201 -9.96 -6.09 -14.27
CA LEU A 201 -10.29 -5.40 -15.53
C LEU A 201 -10.51 -6.39 -16.68
N THR A 202 -9.69 -7.45 -16.75
CA THR A 202 -9.84 -8.51 -17.76
C THR A 202 -11.12 -9.30 -17.53
N TRP A 203 -11.43 -9.62 -16.28
CA TRP A 203 -12.67 -10.28 -15.90
C TRP A 203 -13.88 -9.44 -16.33
N LEU A 204 -13.88 -8.13 -16.07
CA LEU A 204 -14.95 -7.23 -16.49
C LEU A 204 -15.19 -7.23 -18.02
N GLN A 205 -14.13 -7.37 -18.84
CA GLN A 205 -14.29 -7.46 -20.30
C GLN A 205 -14.97 -8.75 -20.76
N SER A 206 -14.83 -9.84 -19.99
CA SER A 206 -15.33 -11.17 -20.36
C SER A 206 -16.82 -11.37 -20.06
N LEU A 207 -17.41 -10.47 -19.29
CA LEU A 207 -18.77 -10.65 -18.82
C LEU A 207 -19.80 -10.23 -19.87
N ARG A 208 -20.64 -11.17 -20.30
CA ARG A 208 -21.86 -10.86 -21.05
C ARG A 208 -23.02 -10.63 -20.09
N GLY A 209 -23.71 -9.49 -20.20
CA GLY A 209 -24.97 -9.22 -19.48
C GLY A 209 -24.82 -8.91 -18.00
N VAL A 210 -23.77 -8.19 -17.60
CA VAL A 210 -23.54 -7.82 -16.19
C VAL A 210 -24.66 -6.88 -15.70
N PRO A 211 -25.28 -7.15 -14.55
CA PRO A 211 -26.13 -6.16 -13.89
C PRO A 211 -25.28 -4.93 -13.52
N HIS A 212 -25.83 -3.72 -13.55
CA HIS A 212 -25.11 -2.48 -13.19
C HIS A 212 -24.06 -1.98 -14.18
N VAL A 213 -24.11 -2.43 -15.45
CA VAL A 213 -23.36 -1.77 -16.53
C VAL A 213 -24.27 -0.74 -17.21
N ILE A 214 -23.81 0.51 -17.27
CA ILE A 214 -24.47 1.57 -18.02
C ILE A 214 -23.90 1.59 -19.42
N GLN A 215 -24.83 1.47 -20.37
CA GLN A 215 -24.54 1.58 -21.78
C GLN A 215 -25.20 2.82 -22.35
N THR A 216 -24.44 3.55 -23.16
CA THR A 216 -24.92 4.62 -24.01
C THR A 216 -24.75 4.22 -25.48
N GLN A 217 -25.59 4.77 -26.35
CA GLN A 217 -25.49 4.58 -27.80
C GLN A 217 -24.39 5.45 -28.43
N LEU A 218 -23.81 6.39 -27.69
CA LEU A 218 -22.93 7.44 -28.20
C LEU A 218 -21.47 7.33 -27.72
N SER A 219 -21.17 6.42 -26.79
CA SER A 219 -19.79 6.17 -26.34
C SER A 219 -19.48 4.67 -26.44
N PRO A 220 -18.28 4.30 -26.94
CA PRO A 220 -17.83 2.91 -26.93
C PRO A 220 -17.49 2.40 -25.52
N VAL A 221 -17.35 3.30 -24.54
CA VAL A 221 -17.03 2.97 -23.14
C VAL A 221 -18.32 2.72 -22.36
N LEU A 222 -18.43 1.51 -21.82
CA LEU A 222 -19.48 1.08 -20.91
C LEU A 222 -19.03 1.28 -19.47
N LEU A 223 -19.88 1.82 -18.60
CA LEU A 223 -19.53 2.04 -17.20
C LEU A 223 -20.01 0.91 -16.32
N TYR A 224 -19.10 0.26 -15.61
CA TYR A 224 -19.44 -0.61 -14.49
C TYR A 224 -19.62 0.21 -13.22
N LEU A 225 -20.81 0.17 -12.61
CA LEU A 225 -21.09 0.94 -11.40
C LEU A 225 -20.49 0.26 -10.16
N THR A 226 -19.52 0.92 -9.57
CA THR A 226 -18.99 0.59 -8.24
C THR A 226 -19.97 1.01 -7.14
N ASP A 227 -19.91 0.33 -6.00
CA ASP A 227 -20.71 0.69 -4.83
C ASP A 227 -20.23 2.05 -4.28
N LEU A 228 -21.15 2.85 -3.72
CA LEU A 228 -20.84 4.21 -3.26
C LEU A 228 -19.61 4.26 -2.33
N ASP A 229 -19.53 3.37 -1.33
CA ASP A 229 -18.41 3.33 -0.39
C ASP A 229 -17.08 3.04 -1.09
N GLN A 230 -17.09 2.13 -2.07
CA GLN A 230 -15.92 1.82 -2.88
C GLN A 230 -15.51 3.01 -3.75
N PHE A 231 -16.50 3.69 -4.35
CA PHE A 231 -16.27 4.89 -5.15
C PHE A 231 -15.63 6.01 -4.32
N LEU A 232 -16.21 6.32 -3.16
CA LEU A 232 -15.72 7.37 -2.26
C LEU A 232 -14.31 7.06 -1.76
N HIS A 233 -14.07 5.83 -1.29
CA HIS A 233 -12.75 5.40 -0.85
C HIS A 233 -11.71 5.51 -1.98
N HIS A 234 -12.03 5.03 -3.18
CA HIS A 234 -11.11 5.12 -4.33
C HIS A 234 -10.84 6.59 -4.73
N TRP A 235 -11.84 7.45 -4.65
CA TRP A 235 -11.71 8.88 -4.92
C TRP A 235 -10.74 9.57 -3.95
N ASP A 236 -10.89 9.32 -2.65
CA ASP A 236 -10.02 9.91 -1.61
C ASP A 236 -8.56 9.44 -1.75
N VAL A 237 -8.36 8.14 -2.02
CA VAL A 237 -7.02 7.60 -2.29
C VAL A 237 -6.41 8.23 -3.54
N THR A 238 -7.20 8.41 -4.60
CA THR A 238 -6.76 9.03 -5.87
C THR A 238 -6.32 10.47 -5.68
N GLU A 239 -6.94 11.23 -4.79
CA GLU A 239 -6.49 12.59 -4.50
C GLU A 239 -5.03 12.63 -4.03
N THR A 240 -4.63 11.66 -3.19
CA THR A 240 -3.24 11.57 -2.74
C THR A 240 -2.29 11.09 -3.84
N VAL A 241 -2.74 10.19 -4.72
CA VAL A 241 -1.99 9.81 -5.93
C VAL A 241 -1.76 11.02 -6.83
N CYS A 242 -2.80 11.83 -7.05
CA CYS A 242 -2.73 13.05 -7.85
C CYS A 242 -1.71 14.04 -7.26
N HIS A 243 -1.76 14.28 -5.95
CA HIS A 243 -0.78 15.12 -5.27
C HIS A 243 0.65 14.61 -5.48
N SER A 244 0.87 13.30 -5.34
CA SER A 244 2.16 12.66 -5.54
C SER A 244 2.70 12.78 -6.97
N LEU A 245 1.82 12.85 -7.98
CA LEU A 245 2.18 13.10 -9.37
C LEU A 245 2.49 14.59 -9.62
N LEU A 246 1.75 15.49 -8.96
CA LEU A 246 1.93 16.95 -9.10
C LEU A 246 3.26 17.47 -8.53
N VAL A 247 3.78 16.82 -7.48
CA VAL A 247 5.05 17.19 -6.83
C VAL A 247 6.28 16.61 -7.50
N VAL A 248 6.13 15.78 -8.55
CA VAL A 248 7.27 15.34 -9.36
C VAL A 248 7.86 16.55 -10.08
N PRO A 249 9.20 16.77 -10.04
CA PRO A 249 9.81 18.02 -10.51
C PRO A 249 9.49 18.42 -11.95
N VAL A 250 9.32 17.44 -12.84
CA VAL A 250 8.94 17.67 -14.24
C VAL A 250 7.53 17.13 -14.47
N ARG A 251 6.54 18.03 -14.39
CA ARG A 251 5.11 17.66 -14.51
C ARG A 251 4.78 17.01 -15.85
N SER A 252 5.31 17.55 -16.94
CA SER A 252 5.11 16.99 -18.29
C SER A 252 5.59 15.54 -18.41
N GLN A 253 6.70 15.16 -17.74
CA GLN A 253 7.15 13.77 -17.70
C GLN A 253 6.17 12.86 -16.95
N SER A 254 5.62 13.33 -15.82
CA SER A 254 4.61 12.56 -15.09
C SER A 254 3.33 12.40 -15.89
N PHE A 255 2.94 13.45 -16.61
CA PHE A 255 1.82 13.42 -17.55
C PHE A 255 2.07 12.43 -18.68
N ASP A 256 3.24 12.45 -19.33
CA ASP A 256 3.58 11.55 -20.43
C ASP A 256 3.63 10.08 -20.00
N VAL A 257 4.19 9.80 -18.81
CA VAL A 257 4.22 8.45 -18.23
C VAL A 257 2.78 7.97 -17.95
N LEU A 258 1.95 8.80 -17.33
CA LEU A 258 0.58 8.46 -17.02
C LEU A 258 -0.26 8.25 -18.29
N GLN A 259 -0.14 9.16 -19.26
CA GLN A 259 -0.78 9.05 -20.56
C GLN A 259 -0.39 7.75 -21.26
N THR A 260 0.90 7.41 -21.29
CA THR A 260 1.38 6.16 -21.89
C THR A 260 0.77 4.93 -21.19
N ALA A 261 0.66 4.97 -19.85
CA ALA A 261 0.04 3.89 -19.09
C ALA A 261 -1.46 3.76 -19.38
N ILE A 262 -2.20 4.86 -19.45
CA ILE A 262 -3.63 4.87 -19.80
C ILE A 262 -3.82 4.31 -21.23
N SER A 263 -3.07 4.81 -22.21
CA SER A 263 -3.14 4.35 -23.59
C SER A 263 -2.86 2.85 -23.71
N LYS A 264 -1.90 2.34 -22.94
CA LYS A 264 -1.52 0.93 -22.98
C LYS A 264 -2.50 0.02 -22.27
N HIS A 265 -3.10 0.46 -21.17
CA HIS A 265 -3.84 -0.42 -20.25
C HIS A 265 -5.36 -0.21 -20.24
N LEU A 266 -5.85 0.96 -20.62
CA LEU A 266 -7.27 1.31 -20.50
C LEU A 266 -7.97 1.60 -21.83
N VAL A 267 -7.29 2.19 -22.82
CA VAL A 267 -7.92 2.61 -24.09
C VAL A 267 -8.55 1.44 -24.87
N GLY A 268 -8.01 0.23 -24.73
CA GLY A 268 -8.56 -0.98 -25.36
C GLY A 268 -9.71 -1.65 -24.61
N LEU A 269 -10.12 -1.12 -23.45
CA LEU A 269 -11.20 -1.70 -22.64
C LEU A 269 -12.55 -1.14 -23.08
N THR A 270 -13.53 -2.04 -23.22
CA THR A 270 -14.92 -1.67 -23.50
C THR A 270 -15.67 -1.36 -22.21
N VAL A 271 -15.44 -2.12 -21.13
CA VAL A 271 -16.08 -1.92 -19.82
C VAL A 271 -15.08 -1.30 -18.86
N ILE A 272 -15.42 -0.17 -18.25
CA ILE A 272 -14.56 0.55 -17.31
C ILE A 272 -15.35 0.88 -16.05
N PRO A 273 -14.80 0.65 -14.85
CA PRO A 273 -15.44 1.09 -13.62
C PRO A 273 -15.64 2.60 -13.59
N ASP A 274 -16.80 3.05 -13.13
CA ASP A 274 -17.12 4.47 -13.00
C ASP A 274 -16.14 5.24 -12.10
N SER A 275 -15.68 4.62 -11.01
CA SER A 275 -14.63 5.17 -10.15
C SER A 275 -13.31 5.32 -10.90
N THR A 276 -12.89 4.34 -11.70
CA THR A 276 -11.69 4.43 -12.57
C THR A 276 -11.82 5.57 -13.59
N ALA A 277 -12.94 5.64 -14.30
CA ALA A 277 -13.18 6.68 -15.31
C ALA A 277 -13.13 8.09 -14.68
N GLY A 278 -13.82 8.28 -13.55
CA GLY A 278 -13.82 9.54 -12.82
C GLY A 278 -12.44 9.93 -12.29
N CYS A 279 -11.73 8.98 -11.67
CA CYS A 279 -10.39 9.19 -11.13
C CYS A 279 -9.37 9.56 -12.21
N VAL A 280 -9.35 8.83 -13.34
CA VAL A 280 -8.46 9.12 -14.48
C VAL A 280 -8.73 10.51 -15.05
N LEU A 281 -10.00 10.87 -15.27
CA LEU A 281 -10.36 12.20 -15.75
C LEU A 281 -9.92 13.29 -14.76
N GLY A 282 -10.21 13.11 -13.47
CA GLY A 282 -9.83 14.05 -12.42
C GLY A 282 -8.32 14.29 -12.36
N VAL A 283 -7.52 13.22 -12.43
CA VAL A 283 -6.06 13.34 -12.41
C VAL A 283 -5.50 13.96 -13.68
N ILE A 284 -5.99 13.56 -14.86
CA ILE A 284 -5.55 14.18 -16.12
C ILE A 284 -5.87 15.67 -16.15
N CYS A 285 -7.08 16.07 -15.75
CA CYS A 285 -7.45 17.49 -15.68
C CYS A 285 -6.56 18.29 -14.72
N LYS A 286 -6.14 17.71 -13.59
CA LYS A 286 -5.25 18.38 -12.63
C LYS A 286 -3.79 18.45 -13.11
N LEU A 287 -3.33 17.46 -13.89
CA LEU A 287 -1.95 17.43 -14.41
C LEU A 287 -1.77 18.24 -15.69
N LEU A 288 -2.84 18.42 -16.48
CA LEU A 288 -2.80 19.12 -17.75
C LEU A 288 -2.42 20.60 -17.54
N ASP A 289 -1.34 21.02 -18.18
CA ASP A 289 -0.97 22.43 -18.30
C ASP A 289 -0.56 22.76 -19.74
N HIS A 290 -0.17 24.01 -19.99
CA HIS A 290 0.20 24.50 -21.33
C HIS A 290 1.44 23.81 -21.93
N THR A 291 2.18 23.01 -21.14
CA THR A 291 3.35 22.25 -21.61
C THR A 291 3.02 20.82 -22.00
N CYS A 292 1.82 20.34 -21.65
CA CYS A 292 1.40 18.97 -21.88
C CYS A 292 0.69 18.82 -23.23
N VAL A 293 0.98 17.74 -23.95
CA VAL A 293 0.31 17.41 -25.22
C VAL A 293 -0.47 16.11 -25.07
N LEU A 294 -1.78 16.20 -25.24
CA LEU A 294 -2.65 15.02 -25.28
C LEU A 294 -2.37 14.23 -26.57
N SER A 295 -2.16 12.94 -26.41
CA SER A 295 -1.98 11.98 -27.50
C SER A 295 -3.31 11.74 -28.20
N GLU A 296 -3.22 11.41 -29.49
CA GLU A 296 -4.37 11.12 -30.35
C GLU A 296 -5.19 9.92 -29.85
N THR A 297 -4.59 9.04 -29.05
CA THR A 297 -5.30 7.89 -28.44
C THR A 297 -5.99 8.25 -27.13
N LEU A 298 -5.40 9.15 -26.34
CA LEU A 298 -5.92 9.50 -25.02
C LEU A 298 -7.15 10.40 -25.14
N LEU A 299 -7.13 11.40 -26.03
CA LEU A 299 -8.22 12.37 -26.14
C LEU A 299 -9.59 11.71 -26.45
N PRO A 300 -9.74 10.82 -27.45
CA PRO A 300 -11.00 10.15 -27.73
C PRO A 300 -11.47 9.26 -26.58
N PHE A 301 -10.52 8.62 -25.88
CA PHE A 301 -10.82 7.82 -24.70
C PHE A 301 -11.39 8.66 -23.55
N LEU A 302 -10.74 9.78 -23.23
CA LEU A 302 -11.22 10.70 -22.19
C LEU A 302 -12.60 11.27 -22.56
N ALA A 303 -12.81 11.65 -23.83
CA ALA A 303 -14.11 12.11 -24.31
C ALA A 303 -15.20 11.04 -24.13
N SER A 304 -14.88 9.77 -24.42
CA SER A 304 -15.77 8.63 -24.23
C SER A 304 -16.12 8.41 -22.75
N CYS A 305 -15.13 8.50 -21.85
CA CYS A 305 -15.34 8.45 -20.41
C CYS A 305 -16.22 9.60 -19.90
N CYS A 306 -15.95 10.85 -20.33
CA CYS A 306 -16.76 12.02 -19.99
C CYS A 306 -18.21 11.84 -20.41
N TYR A 307 -18.43 11.37 -21.65
CA TYR A 307 -19.77 11.16 -22.16
C TYR A 307 -20.52 10.12 -21.34
N SER A 308 -19.91 8.96 -21.07
CA SER A 308 -20.57 7.89 -20.33
C SER A 308 -20.87 8.30 -18.88
N LEU A 309 -19.99 9.06 -18.23
CA LEU A 309 -20.23 9.59 -16.89
C LEU A 309 -21.34 10.64 -16.88
N LEU A 310 -21.36 11.57 -17.84
CA LEU A 310 -22.43 12.56 -17.95
C LEU A 310 -23.79 11.89 -18.20
N TYR A 311 -23.82 10.88 -19.06
CA TYR A 311 -25.02 10.09 -19.31
C TYR A 311 -25.52 9.42 -18.03
N PHE A 312 -24.63 8.82 -17.24
CA PHE A 312 -24.97 8.25 -15.94
C PHE A 312 -25.53 9.29 -14.96
N LEU A 313 -24.92 10.47 -14.85
CA LEU A 313 -25.45 11.53 -13.98
C LEU A 313 -26.87 11.95 -14.39
N LEU A 314 -27.13 12.04 -15.70
CA LEU A 314 -28.46 12.34 -16.23
C LEU A 314 -29.48 11.22 -15.97
N THR A 315 -29.08 9.94 -15.91
CA THR A 315 -30.00 8.85 -15.57
C THR A 315 -30.25 8.76 -14.06
N LEU A 316 -29.26 9.10 -13.23
CA LEU A 316 -29.43 9.25 -11.78
C LEU A 316 -30.44 10.34 -11.43
N GLU A 317 -30.34 11.52 -12.04
CA GLU A 317 -31.29 12.63 -11.84
C GLU A 317 -32.72 12.25 -12.21
N LYS A 318 -32.90 11.34 -13.18
CA LYS A 318 -34.20 10.81 -13.60
C LYS A 318 -34.78 9.75 -12.67
N GLY A 319 -34.05 9.34 -11.64
CA GLY A 319 -34.53 8.44 -10.59
C GLY A 319 -34.64 6.98 -11.02
N GLU A 320 -33.81 6.52 -11.96
CA GLU A 320 -33.79 5.11 -12.35
C GLU A 320 -33.40 4.23 -11.14
N ALA A 321 -34.37 3.44 -10.66
CA ALA A 321 -34.32 2.76 -9.35
C ALA A 321 -33.16 1.77 -9.18
N GLU A 322 -32.60 1.25 -10.28
CA GLU A 322 -31.44 0.35 -10.27
C GLU A 322 -30.11 1.10 -10.00
N HIS A 323 -30.03 2.37 -10.42
CA HIS A 323 -28.86 3.23 -10.22
C HIS A 323 -28.84 3.87 -8.82
N LEU A 324 -30.00 4.26 -8.30
CA LEU A 324 -30.18 4.76 -6.93
C LEU A 324 -29.91 3.71 -5.84
N ARG A 325 -29.90 2.41 -6.16
CA ARG A 325 -29.62 1.36 -5.16
C ARG A 325 -28.13 1.18 -4.87
N LYS A 326 -27.26 1.58 -5.80
CA LYS A 326 -25.81 1.52 -5.65
C LYS A 326 -25.17 2.87 -5.32
N ARG A 327 -25.90 3.97 -5.52
CA ARG A 327 -25.47 5.35 -5.32
C ARG A 327 -26.22 6.03 -4.20
#